data_AF-A0AA88STV7-F1
#
_entry.id   AF-A0AA88STV7-F1
#
_cell.length_a   1.000
_cell.length_b   1.000
_cell.length_c   1.000
_cell.angle_alpha   90.00
_cell.angle_beta   90.00
_cell.angle_gamma   90.00
#
_symmetry.space_group_name_H-M   'P 1'
#
loop_
_entity.id
_entity.type
_entity.pdbx_description
1 polymer ?
#
loop_
_entity_poly.entity_id
_entity_poly.type
_entity_poly.pdbx_seq_one_letter_code
_entity_poly.pdbx_strand_id
1 'polypeptide(L)'
;MNTVYRDAKILVVGAGFAGLAAAATLLKAGFQDVKILEAKDRVGGRVCTTKPFTENIIELGANWIHGQDGNPLYQIAKEQDLLVETITASKVMCFPHSVTPRDYFFMDGGKQLSTGSVDHVCSLFSKLTSKAFESELADKHRFLSLGEYLDVSFAESPLATSEDGSKIFEWCKRSECTDEAASSLYEVSASQIGYYIALEGGFFNSLGPRGYQAILDLLMKALSSGTILKNTAVKSIQWDFKASSQGNEDKEQNHAVQVICENDQIFDADHVIVTVSLGVLKQKARTMFEPALPKSKLDAIERLGFGTVDKIFLCFSERFWPEDCAGIQLVWDEGPEDKAVYSSHGEEDTWAETWFKKICGFDTVARHPTVLCGWITGKEALHMETLPDSEVRDTCVRLLRSFTGWSVPDVTKVLISRWGHDPHVLGSYTFVPHLVNGVKEHEILAEPLPSCREVSENKPLQVLFAGEATHVNFYTTTHGAYLSGLREAEILINHYSY
;
A
#
# COMPACT_ATOMS: atom_id res chain seq x y z
N MET A 1 36.54 -19.53 -3.46
CA MET A 1 36.44 -19.55 -4.93
C MET A 1 35.66 -18.31 -5.31
N ASN A 2 36.29 -17.31 -5.94
CA ASN A 2 35.59 -16.13 -6.45
C ASN A 2 34.80 -16.57 -7.67
N THR A 3 33.50 -16.78 -7.51
CA THR A 3 32.59 -16.88 -8.65
C THR A 3 32.58 -15.51 -9.29
N VAL A 4 33.35 -15.34 -10.37
CA VAL A 4 33.25 -14.15 -11.22
C VAL A 4 31.91 -14.30 -11.93
N TYR A 5 30.84 -13.73 -11.35
CA TYR A 5 29.59 -13.55 -12.06
C TYR A 5 29.95 -12.83 -13.37
N ARG A 6 29.49 -13.34 -14.52
CA ARG A 6 29.61 -12.61 -15.80
C ARG A 6 29.21 -11.16 -15.55
N ASP A 7 29.85 -10.21 -16.25
CA ASP A 7 29.54 -8.76 -16.23
C ASP A 7 28.10 -8.51 -16.74
N ALA A 8 27.11 -8.98 -16.00
CA ALA A 8 25.71 -8.88 -16.30
C ALA A 8 25.23 -7.49 -15.92
N LYS A 9 24.64 -6.79 -16.89
CA LYS A 9 24.04 -5.49 -16.68
C LYS A 9 22.60 -5.67 -16.24
N ILE A 10 22.29 -5.21 -15.03
CA ILE A 10 20.96 -5.35 -14.43
C ILE A 10 20.39 -3.97 -14.15
N LEU A 11 19.21 -3.71 -14.71
CA LEU A 11 18.42 -2.53 -14.40
C LEU A 11 17.31 -2.87 -13.43
N VAL A 12 17.02 -1.96 -12.51
CA VAL A 12 15.88 -2.04 -11.60
C VAL A 12 15.03 -0.80 -11.82
N VAL A 13 13.75 -0.97 -12.16
CA VAL A 13 12.84 0.15 -12.38
C VAL A 13 12.07 0.43 -11.10
N GLY A 14 12.42 1.55 -10.44
CA GLY A 14 11.86 2.02 -9.17
C GLY A 14 12.80 1.80 -7.96
N ALA A 15 12.97 2.84 -7.15
CA ALA A 15 13.73 2.83 -5.90
C ALA A 15 12.82 2.75 -4.65
N GLY A 16 11.74 1.96 -4.75
CA GLY A 16 10.95 1.54 -3.59
C GLY A 16 11.64 0.40 -2.81
N PHE A 17 10.99 -0.12 -1.76
CA PHE A 17 11.52 -1.22 -0.96
C PHE A 17 11.94 -2.44 -1.80
N ALA A 18 11.11 -2.84 -2.77
CA ALA A 18 11.41 -3.98 -3.66
C ALA A 18 12.66 -3.74 -4.50
N GLY A 19 12.76 -2.59 -5.18
CA GLY A 19 13.90 -2.28 -6.02
C GLY A 19 15.20 -2.09 -5.24
N LEU A 20 15.14 -1.41 -4.09
CA LEU A 20 16.30 -1.25 -3.20
C LEU A 20 16.78 -2.60 -2.64
N ALA A 21 15.85 -3.47 -2.22
CA ALA A 21 16.18 -4.81 -1.73
C ALA A 21 16.81 -5.68 -2.83
N ALA A 22 16.25 -5.65 -4.04
CA ALA A 22 16.79 -6.39 -5.18
C ALA A 22 18.22 -5.94 -5.51
N ALA A 23 18.44 -4.63 -5.68
CA ALA A 23 19.75 -4.08 -6.02
C ALA A 23 20.80 -4.36 -4.94
N ALA A 24 20.46 -4.14 -3.65
CA ALA A 24 21.36 -4.41 -2.55
C ALA A 24 21.76 -5.90 -2.48
N THR A 25 20.81 -6.79 -2.76
CA THR A 25 21.04 -8.25 -2.75
C THR A 25 21.96 -8.68 -3.89
N LEU A 26 21.73 -8.17 -5.10
CA LEU A 26 22.59 -8.45 -6.27
C LEU A 26 24.01 -7.93 -6.06
N LEU A 27 24.17 -6.69 -5.57
CA LEU A 27 25.49 -6.11 -5.29
C LEU A 27 26.23 -6.89 -4.20
N LYS A 28 25.52 -7.30 -3.13
CA LYS A 28 26.08 -8.15 -2.08
C LYS A 28 26.51 -9.53 -2.59
N ALA A 29 25.78 -10.08 -3.57
CA ALA A 29 26.15 -11.33 -4.22
C ALA A 29 27.37 -11.18 -5.14
N GLY A 30 27.77 -9.96 -5.53
CA GLY A 30 28.98 -9.69 -6.28
C GLY A 30 28.76 -9.18 -7.71
N PHE A 31 27.50 -8.98 -8.13
CA PHE A 31 27.20 -8.27 -9.38
C PHE A 31 27.72 -6.84 -9.31
N GLN A 32 28.32 -6.34 -10.38
CA GLN A 32 28.98 -5.02 -10.39
C GLN A 32 28.21 -3.94 -11.17
N ASP A 33 27.46 -4.31 -12.21
CA ASP A 33 26.71 -3.35 -13.06
C ASP A 33 25.20 -3.42 -12.77
N VAL A 34 24.82 -2.94 -11.58
CA VAL A 34 23.42 -2.81 -11.15
C VAL A 34 23.07 -1.34 -11.07
N LYS A 35 21.99 -0.92 -11.74
CA LYS A 35 21.47 0.46 -11.66
C LYS A 35 19.96 0.48 -11.38
N ILE A 36 19.53 1.44 -10.57
CA ILE A 36 18.12 1.72 -10.30
C ILE A 36 17.70 2.99 -11.03
N LEU A 37 16.62 2.91 -11.81
CA LEU A 37 15.98 4.05 -12.48
C LEU A 37 14.75 4.46 -11.67
N GLU A 38 14.82 5.61 -10.99
CA GLU A 38 13.76 6.15 -10.16
C GLU A 38 13.13 7.38 -10.82
N ALA A 39 11.82 7.34 -11.00
CA ALA A 39 11.09 8.40 -11.68
C ALA A 39 11.11 9.72 -10.88
N LYS A 40 11.07 9.63 -9.55
CA LYS A 40 11.04 10.80 -8.66
C LYS A 40 12.44 11.32 -8.33
N ASP A 41 12.49 12.48 -7.70
CA ASP A 41 13.67 13.06 -7.08
C ASP A 41 14.03 12.43 -5.71
N ARG A 42 13.22 11.47 -5.25
CA ARG A 42 13.36 10.77 -3.97
C ARG A 42 13.22 9.26 -4.11
N VAL A 43 13.83 8.54 -3.17
CA VAL A 43 13.64 7.09 -3.01
C VAL A 43 12.40 6.79 -2.16
N GLY A 44 12.09 5.51 -2.01
CA GLY A 44 11.07 4.99 -1.09
C GLY A 44 9.71 4.75 -1.74
N GLY A 45 9.42 5.37 -2.88
CA GLY A 45 8.15 5.20 -3.59
C GLY A 45 6.95 5.55 -2.69
N ARG A 46 6.13 4.55 -2.35
CA ARG A 46 4.98 4.66 -1.43
C ARG A 46 5.35 4.79 0.04
N VAL A 47 6.63 4.73 0.37
CA VAL A 47 7.15 5.10 1.68
C VAL A 47 7.67 6.53 1.59
N CYS A 48 7.08 7.42 2.38
CA CYS A 48 7.31 8.86 2.29
C CYS A 48 7.28 9.49 3.68
N THR A 49 8.46 9.62 4.27
CA THR A 49 8.66 10.29 5.56
C THR A 49 8.92 11.78 5.33
N THR A 50 8.13 12.65 5.96
CA THR A 50 8.22 14.12 5.82
C THR A 50 8.16 14.83 7.17
N LYS A 51 8.43 16.14 7.20
CA LYS A 51 8.42 17.01 8.39
C LYS A 51 7.65 18.32 8.11
N PRO A 52 6.33 18.26 7.86
CA PRO A 52 5.56 19.41 7.34
C PRO A 52 5.27 20.49 8.38
N PHE A 53 5.19 20.11 9.66
CA PHE A 53 4.67 20.98 10.72
C PHE A 53 5.76 21.42 11.70
N THR A 54 6.58 20.46 12.14
CA THR A 54 7.65 20.61 13.14
C THR A 54 8.86 19.75 12.74
N GLU A 55 9.88 19.67 13.59
CA GLU A 55 11.02 18.76 13.39
C GLU A 55 10.68 17.26 13.51
N ASN A 56 9.46 16.93 13.98
CA ASN A 56 8.99 15.56 14.09
C ASN A 56 8.45 15.04 12.74
N ILE A 57 8.72 13.77 12.47
CA ILE A 57 8.31 13.14 11.22
C ILE A 57 6.81 12.82 11.17
N ILE A 58 6.30 12.76 9.95
CA ILE A 58 5.01 12.22 9.54
C ILE A 58 5.25 11.24 8.40
N GLU A 59 4.63 10.06 8.49
CA GLU A 59 4.60 9.10 7.39
C GLU A 59 3.38 9.35 6.51
N LEU A 60 3.60 9.89 5.32
CA LEU A 60 2.54 10.16 4.35
C LEU A 60 2.03 8.89 3.65
N GLY A 61 2.85 7.84 3.62
CA GLY A 61 2.52 6.52 3.07
C GLY A 61 2.53 5.44 4.15
N ALA A 62 3.34 4.40 3.98
CA ALA A 62 3.45 3.32 4.96
C ALA A 62 3.83 3.84 6.36
N ASN A 63 3.05 3.43 7.38
CA ASN A 63 3.17 3.94 8.75
C ASN A 63 3.52 2.86 9.78
N TRP A 64 3.27 1.58 9.48
CA TRP A 64 3.44 0.47 10.42
C TRP A 64 4.23 -0.69 9.83
N ILE A 65 5.10 -1.28 10.66
CA ILE A 65 5.65 -2.61 10.47
C ILE A 65 4.70 -3.61 11.13
N HIS A 66 4.19 -4.58 10.36
CA HIS A 66 3.16 -5.52 10.80
C HIS A 66 3.80 -6.79 11.35
N GLY A 67 3.61 -7.09 12.63
CA GLY A 67 4.20 -8.24 13.28
C GLY A 67 5.68 -8.05 13.62
N GLN A 68 6.07 -8.62 14.76
CA GLN A 68 7.45 -8.61 15.26
C GLN A 68 8.15 -9.94 14.97
N ASP A 69 7.38 -11.01 14.92
CA ASP A 69 7.86 -12.36 14.70
C ASP A 69 7.80 -12.69 13.20
N GLY A 70 8.96 -13.00 12.61
CA GLY A 70 9.08 -13.30 11.18
C GLY A 70 9.09 -12.08 10.24
N ASN A 71 8.86 -10.85 10.73
CA ASN A 71 8.95 -9.66 9.88
C ASN A 71 10.41 -9.23 9.64
N PRO A 72 10.94 -9.30 8.40
CA PRO A 72 12.35 -8.96 8.14
C PRO A 72 12.67 -7.48 8.41
N LEU A 73 11.72 -6.58 8.19
CA LEU A 73 11.94 -5.15 8.42
C LEU A 73 11.99 -4.82 9.92
N TYR A 74 11.20 -5.53 10.72
CA TYR A 74 11.31 -5.43 12.18
C TYR A 74 12.67 -5.91 12.67
N GLN A 75 13.14 -7.07 12.18
CA GLN A 75 14.45 -7.60 12.57
C GLN A 75 15.59 -6.64 12.17
N ILE A 76 15.56 -6.09 10.95
CA ILE A 76 16.53 -5.07 10.51
C ILE A 76 16.50 -3.86 11.45
N ALA A 77 15.31 -3.35 11.78
CA ALA A 77 15.19 -2.20 12.67
C ALA A 77 15.71 -2.51 14.09
N LYS A 78 15.47 -3.73 14.59
CA LYS A 78 15.98 -4.21 15.88
C LYS A 78 17.50 -4.33 15.90
N GLU A 79 18.08 -5.00 14.91
CA GLU A 79 19.52 -5.23 14.80
C GLU A 79 20.33 -3.95 14.64
N GLN A 80 19.72 -2.92 14.03
CA GLN A 80 20.36 -1.63 13.78
C GLN A 80 20.00 -0.57 14.82
N ASP A 81 19.39 -0.98 15.95
CA ASP A 81 19.02 -0.10 17.07
C ASP A 81 18.14 1.09 16.64
N LEU A 82 17.25 0.86 15.67
CA LEU A 82 16.30 1.86 15.15
C LEU A 82 14.98 1.86 15.90
N LEU A 83 14.73 0.83 16.70
CA LEU A 83 13.54 0.74 17.54
C LEU A 83 13.73 1.68 18.73
N VAL A 84 12.86 2.68 18.84
CA VAL A 84 12.75 3.41 20.11
C VAL A 84 11.86 2.58 21.02
N GLU A 85 12.40 2.14 22.15
CA GLU A 85 11.60 1.60 23.24
C GLU A 85 10.71 2.72 23.80
N THR A 86 9.55 2.91 23.19
CA THR A 86 8.40 3.39 23.94
C THR A 86 7.93 2.20 24.77
N ILE A 87 7.80 2.38 26.08
CA ILE A 87 7.27 1.37 27.00
C ILE A 87 5.94 0.87 26.41
N THR A 88 5.93 -0.37 25.93
CA THR A 88 4.81 -1.14 25.33
C THR A 88 4.64 -1.13 23.79
N ALA A 89 5.05 -2.24 23.17
CA ALA A 89 4.56 -2.69 21.87
C ALA A 89 3.15 -3.30 22.04
N SER A 90 2.22 -3.01 21.13
CA SER A 90 0.84 -3.51 21.24
C SER A 90 0.40 -4.35 20.06
N LYS A 91 -0.46 -5.33 20.37
CA LYS A 91 -0.91 -6.46 19.55
C LYS A 91 -2.14 -6.17 18.67
N VAL A 92 -2.56 -4.91 18.51
CA VAL A 92 -3.79 -4.56 17.78
C VAL A 92 -3.51 -3.45 16.77
N MET A 93 -4.10 -3.53 15.56
CA MET A 93 -4.14 -2.39 14.63
C MET A 93 -4.74 -1.19 15.37
N CYS A 94 -4.11 -0.04 15.19
CA CYS A 94 -4.52 1.23 15.78
C CYS A 94 -4.29 1.48 17.27
N PHE A 95 -3.50 0.71 18.05
CA PHE A 95 -3.08 1.23 19.36
C PHE A 95 -1.79 0.63 19.90
N PRO A 96 -0.70 1.40 20.11
CA PRO A 96 0.31 1.11 21.14
C PRO A 96 0.27 2.07 22.33
N HIS A 97 -0.87 2.74 22.57
CA HIS A 97 -0.96 4.13 23.01
C HIS A 97 -1.05 5.02 21.76
N SER A 98 -2.25 5.51 21.45
CA SER A 98 -2.32 6.90 21.02
C SER A 98 -1.58 7.74 22.08
N VAL A 99 -1.47 9.04 21.97
CA VAL A 99 -0.96 9.82 23.13
C VAL A 99 -1.86 9.63 24.39
N THR A 100 -2.87 8.76 24.33
CA THR A 100 -3.98 8.50 25.23
C THR A 100 -4.70 7.12 24.94
N PRO A 101 -5.54 6.54 25.83
CA PRO A 101 -6.08 5.16 25.68
C PRO A 101 -7.50 4.99 25.09
N ARG A 102 -8.22 6.03 24.64
CA ARG A 102 -9.67 5.92 24.35
C ARG A 102 -10.12 6.60 23.06
N ASP A 103 -10.80 5.87 22.19
CA ASP A 103 -11.56 6.45 21.07
C ASP A 103 -12.91 7.02 21.52
N TYR A 104 -13.27 8.17 20.96
CA TYR A 104 -14.52 8.86 21.19
C TYR A 104 -15.40 8.74 19.96
N PHE A 105 -16.49 7.99 20.06
CA PHE A 105 -17.44 7.80 18.98
C PHE A 105 -18.60 8.78 19.11
N PHE A 106 -18.86 9.51 18.04
CA PHE A 106 -19.94 10.48 17.95
C PHE A 106 -20.84 10.13 16.77
N MET A 107 -22.14 10.36 16.95
CA MET A 107 -23.07 10.47 15.84
C MET A 107 -23.24 11.93 15.41
N ASP A 108 -23.75 12.12 14.21
CA ASP A 108 -24.08 13.44 13.71
C ASP A 108 -25.05 14.15 14.67
N GLY A 109 -24.87 15.47 14.83
CA GLY A 109 -25.65 16.27 15.77
C GLY A 109 -25.20 16.21 17.24
N GLY A 110 -24.05 15.57 17.56
CA GLY A 110 -23.40 15.71 18.88
C GLY A 110 -23.63 14.58 19.88
N LYS A 111 -24.38 13.51 19.54
CA LYS A 111 -24.61 12.38 20.46
C LYS A 111 -23.34 11.53 20.56
N GLN A 112 -22.66 11.58 21.70
CA GLN A 112 -21.58 10.64 22.00
C GLN A 112 -22.15 9.24 22.29
N LEU A 113 -21.61 8.22 21.62
CA LEU A 113 -22.02 6.83 21.80
C LEU A 113 -21.42 6.21 23.07
N SER A 114 -22.15 5.26 23.66
CA SER A 114 -21.66 4.53 24.83
C SER A 114 -20.54 3.59 24.43
N THR A 115 -19.46 3.57 25.22
CA THR A 115 -18.31 2.68 24.99
C THR A 115 -18.72 1.21 24.98
N GLY A 116 -19.66 0.79 25.84
CA GLY A 116 -20.13 -0.60 25.85
C GLY A 116 -20.83 -1.03 24.56
N SER A 117 -21.67 -0.17 23.96
CA SER A 117 -22.32 -0.48 22.68
C SER A 117 -21.29 -0.61 21.56
N VAL A 118 -20.34 0.33 21.51
CA VAL A 118 -19.26 0.33 20.50
C VAL A 118 -18.40 -0.92 20.63
N ASP A 119 -17.91 -1.22 21.84
CA ASP A 119 -17.03 -2.37 22.09
C ASP A 119 -17.68 -3.68 21.68
N HIS A 120 -18.98 -3.87 21.96
CA HIS A 120 -19.70 -5.08 21.55
C HIS A 120 -19.78 -5.24 20.03
N VAL A 121 -20.07 -4.16 19.30
CA VAL A 121 -20.19 -4.19 17.84
C VAL A 121 -18.82 -4.36 17.18
N CYS A 122 -17.82 -3.59 17.60
CA CYS A 122 -16.45 -3.70 17.10
C CYS A 122 -15.85 -5.08 17.40
N SER A 123 -16.11 -5.65 18.58
CA SER A 123 -15.67 -7.01 18.93
C SER A 123 -16.36 -8.07 18.05
N LEU A 124 -17.65 -7.92 17.75
CA LEU A 124 -18.33 -8.81 16.81
C LEU A 124 -17.72 -8.68 15.42
N PHE A 125 -17.53 -7.46 14.92
CA PHE A 125 -16.94 -7.20 13.61
C PHE A 125 -15.56 -7.86 13.48
N SER A 126 -14.67 -7.61 14.46
CA SER A 126 -13.34 -8.23 14.51
C SER A 126 -13.40 -9.76 14.51
N LYS A 127 -14.35 -10.38 15.23
CA LYS A 127 -14.53 -11.84 15.19
C LYS A 127 -14.97 -12.34 13.81
N LEU A 128 -15.81 -11.58 13.11
CA LEU A 128 -16.27 -11.96 11.77
C LEU A 128 -15.15 -11.82 10.75
N THR A 129 -14.39 -10.72 10.77
CA THR A 129 -13.24 -10.55 9.88
C THR A 129 -12.17 -11.60 10.16
N SER A 130 -11.82 -11.87 11.43
CA SER A 130 -10.88 -12.95 11.78
C SER A 130 -11.25 -14.30 11.19
N LYS A 131 -12.54 -14.68 11.17
CA LYS A 131 -12.99 -15.93 10.51
C LYS A 131 -12.71 -15.94 9.01
N ALA A 132 -12.80 -14.81 8.34
CA ALA A 132 -12.46 -14.68 6.93
C ALA A 132 -10.94 -14.83 6.73
N PHE A 133 -10.14 -14.11 7.53
CA PHE A 133 -8.67 -14.15 7.49
C PHE A 133 -8.09 -15.53 7.86
N GLU A 134 -8.69 -16.25 8.80
CA GLU A 134 -8.22 -17.57 9.24
C GLU A 134 -8.78 -18.72 8.37
N SER A 135 -9.42 -18.39 7.24
CA SER A 135 -10.04 -19.35 6.31
C SER A 135 -11.10 -20.26 6.96
N GLU A 136 -11.74 -19.79 8.04
CA GLU A 136 -12.78 -20.49 8.79
C GLU A 136 -14.20 -20.28 8.24
N LEU A 137 -14.32 -19.66 7.06
CA LEU A 137 -15.61 -19.45 6.40
C LEU A 137 -16.28 -20.77 6.02
N ALA A 138 -17.57 -20.88 6.33
CA ALA A 138 -18.44 -21.93 5.81
C ALA A 138 -18.48 -21.89 4.27
N ASP A 139 -18.62 -23.05 3.62
CA ASP A 139 -18.61 -23.18 2.15
C ASP A 139 -19.57 -22.22 1.45
N LYS A 140 -20.78 -22.04 2.02
CA LYS A 140 -21.80 -21.11 1.50
C LYS A 140 -21.36 -19.64 1.46
N HIS A 141 -20.40 -19.24 2.29
CA HIS A 141 -19.92 -17.86 2.38
C HIS A 141 -18.67 -17.60 1.52
N ARG A 142 -17.99 -18.65 1.02
CA ARG A 142 -16.73 -18.48 0.27
C ARG A 142 -16.87 -17.81 -1.10
N PHE A 143 -18.07 -17.82 -1.65
CA PHE A 143 -18.41 -17.16 -2.93
C PHE A 143 -19.04 -15.77 -2.74
N LEU A 144 -19.08 -15.26 -1.51
CA LEU A 144 -19.56 -13.91 -1.23
C LEU A 144 -18.40 -12.91 -1.29
N SER A 145 -18.74 -11.65 -1.54
CA SER A 145 -17.86 -10.55 -1.14
C SER A 145 -17.74 -10.47 0.38
N LEU A 146 -16.69 -9.81 0.88
CA LEU A 146 -16.49 -9.58 2.30
C LEU A 146 -17.68 -8.80 2.89
N GLY A 147 -18.16 -7.77 2.19
CA GLY A 147 -19.34 -7.00 2.57
C GLY A 147 -20.60 -7.87 2.70
N GLU A 148 -20.90 -8.72 1.72
CA GLU A 148 -22.06 -9.63 1.77
C GLU A 148 -21.97 -10.63 2.92
N TYR A 149 -20.78 -11.18 3.16
CA TYR A 149 -20.55 -12.09 4.29
C TYR A 149 -20.80 -11.39 5.64
N LEU A 150 -20.28 -10.17 5.78
CA LEU A 150 -20.44 -9.37 6.99
C LEU A 150 -21.91 -9.01 7.24
N ASP A 151 -22.66 -8.60 6.22
CA ASP A 151 -24.08 -8.28 6.33
C ASP A 151 -24.91 -9.49 6.78
N VAL A 152 -24.73 -10.64 6.12
CA VAL A 152 -25.45 -11.89 6.47
C VAL A 152 -25.14 -12.32 7.89
N SER A 153 -23.87 -12.25 8.29
CA SER A 153 -23.44 -12.66 9.63
C SER A 153 -23.90 -11.69 10.72
N PHE A 154 -23.92 -10.39 10.42
CA PHE A 154 -24.40 -9.38 11.35
C PHE A 154 -25.90 -9.47 11.57
N ALA A 155 -26.69 -9.76 10.52
CA ALA A 155 -28.13 -9.93 10.62
C ALA A 155 -28.57 -11.08 11.57
N GLU A 156 -27.70 -12.07 11.80
CA GLU A 156 -27.93 -13.16 12.75
C GLU A 156 -27.67 -12.74 14.22
N SER A 157 -27.04 -11.58 14.45
CA SER A 157 -26.71 -11.06 15.77
C SER A 157 -27.84 -10.22 16.38
N PRO A 158 -28.10 -10.33 17.70
CA PRO A 158 -29.00 -9.42 18.40
C PRO A 158 -28.62 -7.93 18.25
N LEU A 159 -27.32 -7.65 18.01
CA LEU A 159 -26.82 -6.28 17.84
C LEU A 159 -27.39 -5.58 16.60
N ALA A 160 -27.81 -6.33 15.56
CA ALA A 160 -28.42 -5.77 14.35
C ALA A 160 -29.78 -5.10 14.61
N THR A 161 -30.43 -5.46 15.71
CA THR A 161 -31.71 -4.85 16.13
C THR A 161 -31.55 -3.78 17.21
N SER A 162 -30.32 -3.51 17.64
CA SER A 162 -30.04 -2.48 18.65
C SER A 162 -30.06 -1.07 18.03
N GLU A 163 -30.38 -0.06 18.83
CA GLU A 163 -30.59 1.34 18.39
C GLU A 163 -29.46 1.87 17.50
N ASP A 164 -28.20 1.70 17.94
CA ASP A 164 -27.01 2.24 17.26
C ASP A 164 -26.18 1.13 16.58
N GLY A 165 -26.57 -0.15 16.70
CA GLY A 165 -25.74 -1.29 16.31
C GLY A 165 -25.39 -1.32 14.84
N SER A 166 -26.38 -1.17 13.95
CA SER A 166 -26.15 -1.14 12.50
C SER A 166 -25.27 0.03 12.09
N LYS A 167 -25.44 1.21 12.71
CA LYS A 167 -24.63 2.41 12.39
C LYS A 167 -23.16 2.23 12.77
N ILE A 168 -22.90 1.64 13.94
CA ILE A 168 -21.54 1.31 14.38
C ILE A 168 -20.95 0.23 13.45
N PHE A 169 -21.74 -0.76 13.04
CA PHE A 169 -21.28 -1.81 12.14
C PHE A 169 -20.90 -1.26 10.75
N GLU A 170 -21.68 -0.31 10.23
CA GLU A 170 -21.34 0.44 9.00
C GLU A 170 -20.07 1.28 9.17
N TRP A 171 -19.83 1.87 10.35
CA TRP A 171 -18.56 2.51 10.64
C TRP A 171 -17.39 1.51 10.58
N CYS A 172 -17.56 0.30 11.12
CA CYS A 172 -16.53 -0.73 11.03
C CYS A 172 -16.23 -1.14 9.57
N LYS A 173 -17.26 -1.30 8.73
CA LYS A 173 -17.08 -1.61 7.29
C LYS A 173 -16.30 -0.50 6.56
N ARG A 174 -16.62 0.77 6.83
CA ARG A 174 -15.89 1.92 6.29
C ARG A 174 -14.43 1.93 6.75
N SER A 175 -14.20 1.63 8.03
CA SER A 175 -12.84 1.57 8.59
C SER A 175 -12.01 0.47 7.92
N GLU A 176 -12.58 -0.74 7.77
CA GLU A 176 -11.93 -1.89 7.13
C GLU A 176 -11.57 -1.62 5.66
N CYS A 177 -12.32 -0.78 4.94
CA CYS A 177 -11.94 -0.36 3.59
C CYS A 177 -10.56 0.32 3.53
N THR A 178 -10.09 0.91 4.65
CA THR A 178 -8.74 1.47 4.78
C THR A 178 -7.68 0.39 4.76
N ASP A 179 -7.92 -0.71 5.48
CA ASP A 179 -6.98 -1.83 5.55
C ASP A 179 -6.92 -2.56 4.21
N GLU A 180 -8.07 -2.73 3.56
CA GLU A 180 -8.18 -3.39 2.26
C GLU A 180 -7.86 -2.47 1.07
N ALA A 181 -7.65 -1.16 1.27
CA ALA A 181 -7.61 -0.15 0.19
C ALA A 181 -8.77 -0.22 -0.81
N ALA A 182 -9.94 -0.75 -0.43
CA ALA A 182 -11.07 -0.87 -1.34
C ALA A 182 -11.96 0.39 -1.31
N SER A 183 -12.73 0.62 -2.37
CA SER A 183 -13.81 1.61 -2.32
C SER A 183 -14.99 1.06 -1.52
N SER A 184 -15.15 -0.26 -1.49
CA SER A 184 -16.18 -0.95 -0.74
C SER A 184 -15.79 -2.39 -0.44
N LEU A 185 -16.20 -2.93 0.71
CA LEU A 185 -16.01 -4.35 1.01
C LEU A 185 -16.82 -5.29 0.11
N TYR A 186 -17.81 -4.78 -0.64
CA TYR A 186 -18.50 -5.56 -1.68
C TYR A 186 -17.59 -5.84 -2.90
N GLU A 187 -16.50 -5.09 -3.05
CA GLU A 187 -15.47 -5.33 -4.06
C GLU A 187 -14.46 -6.39 -3.60
N VAL A 188 -14.36 -6.68 -2.30
CA VAL A 188 -13.31 -7.53 -1.71
C VAL A 188 -13.79 -8.97 -1.62
N SER A 189 -12.94 -9.94 -1.94
CA SER A 189 -13.27 -11.35 -1.78
C SER A 189 -13.23 -11.79 -0.32
N ALA A 190 -14.31 -12.39 0.19
CA ALA A 190 -14.34 -12.92 1.56
C ALA A 190 -13.37 -14.10 1.75
N SER A 191 -13.16 -14.93 0.73
CA SER A 191 -12.35 -16.16 0.85
C SER A 191 -10.90 -15.99 0.46
N GLN A 192 -10.57 -15.02 -0.41
CA GLN A 192 -9.18 -14.83 -0.82
C GLN A 192 -8.35 -14.08 0.22
N ILE A 193 -9.00 -13.28 1.07
CA ILE A 193 -8.34 -12.55 2.14
C ILE A 193 -7.59 -13.49 3.09
N GLY A 194 -8.09 -14.72 3.29
CA GLY A 194 -7.45 -15.73 4.15
C GLY A 194 -6.15 -16.33 3.62
N TYR A 195 -5.71 -15.97 2.40
CA TYR A 195 -4.36 -16.32 1.92
C TYR A 195 -3.31 -15.27 2.30
N TYR A 196 -3.72 -14.10 2.78
CA TYR A 196 -2.83 -13.14 3.43
C TYR A 196 -2.35 -13.73 4.75
N ILE A 197 -1.04 -13.65 5.02
CA ILE A 197 -0.46 -14.14 6.26
C ILE A 197 -0.22 -12.93 7.17
N ALA A 198 -1.02 -12.81 8.22
CA ALA A 198 -0.74 -11.85 9.30
C ALA A 198 0.43 -12.36 10.14
N LEU A 199 1.53 -11.61 10.15
CA LEU A 199 2.70 -11.94 10.98
C LEU A 199 2.38 -11.70 12.46
N GLU A 200 2.82 -12.62 13.32
CA GLU A 200 2.58 -12.54 14.75
C GLU A 200 3.31 -11.37 15.41
N GLY A 201 2.76 -10.89 16.53
CA GLY A 201 3.28 -9.77 17.29
C GLY A 201 2.55 -8.45 17.00
N GLY A 202 3.04 -7.38 17.62
CA GLY A 202 2.41 -6.07 17.54
C GLY A 202 2.66 -5.29 16.25
N PHE A 203 1.82 -4.30 15.99
CA PHE A 203 2.09 -3.28 14.97
C PHE A 203 3.07 -2.25 15.53
N PHE A 204 4.13 -1.98 14.77
CA PHE A 204 5.21 -1.12 15.22
C PHE A 204 5.36 0.11 14.33
N ASN A 205 5.27 1.31 14.91
CA ASN A 205 5.42 2.60 14.21
C ASN A 205 6.50 3.52 14.84
N SER A 206 7.33 2.98 15.75
CA SER A 206 8.30 3.76 16.54
C SER A 206 9.74 3.61 16.01
N LEU A 207 9.95 3.89 14.72
CA LEU A 207 11.27 3.86 14.06
C LEU A 207 12.14 5.11 14.32
N GLY A 208 12.03 5.65 15.54
CA GLY A 208 12.75 6.84 15.96
C GLY A 208 12.45 8.11 15.14
N PRO A 209 13.34 9.12 15.21
CA PRO A 209 13.11 10.43 14.62
C PRO A 209 13.21 10.46 13.09
N ARG A 210 13.60 9.34 12.47
CA ARG A 210 13.72 9.21 11.01
C ARG A 210 12.68 8.30 10.39
N GLY A 211 11.84 7.65 11.20
CA GLY A 211 10.74 6.82 10.68
C GLY A 211 11.23 5.72 9.73
N TYR A 212 10.41 5.41 8.74
CA TYR A 212 10.73 4.46 7.68
C TYR A 212 11.95 4.85 6.85
N GLN A 213 12.28 6.14 6.74
CA GLN A 213 13.50 6.60 6.05
C GLN A 213 14.75 5.96 6.65
N ALA A 214 14.77 5.66 7.96
CA ALA A 214 15.90 4.98 8.59
C ALA A 214 16.18 3.61 7.96
N ILE A 215 15.13 2.86 7.63
CA ILE A 215 15.26 1.53 7.01
C ILE A 215 15.69 1.67 5.55
N LEU A 216 15.13 2.64 4.82
CA LEU A 216 15.55 2.91 3.43
C LEU A 216 17.04 3.25 3.35
N ASP A 217 17.55 4.03 4.30
CA ASP A 217 18.96 4.38 4.33
C ASP A 217 19.87 3.19 4.59
N LEU A 218 19.43 2.21 5.38
CA LEU A 218 20.19 0.98 5.58
C LEU A 218 20.32 0.20 4.27
N LEU A 219 19.24 0.10 3.49
CA LEU A 219 19.29 -0.53 2.16
C LEU A 219 20.20 0.26 1.22
N MET A 220 20.15 1.59 1.27
CA MET A 220 21.02 2.44 0.44
C MET A 220 22.50 2.38 0.83
N LYS A 221 22.85 2.09 2.09
CA LYS A 221 24.26 1.92 2.51
C LYS A 221 24.96 0.78 1.77
N ALA A 222 24.21 -0.21 1.29
CA ALA A 222 24.75 -1.32 0.50
C ALA A 222 25.01 -0.95 -0.97
N LEU A 223 24.55 0.23 -1.42
CA LEU A 223 24.64 0.68 -2.81
C LEU A 223 25.84 1.62 -2.99
N SER A 224 26.52 1.53 -4.13
CA SER A 224 27.60 2.45 -4.47
C SER A 224 27.06 3.79 -4.99
N SER A 225 27.88 4.83 -4.94
CA SER A 225 27.51 6.13 -5.50
C SER A 225 27.24 6.00 -7.00
N GLY A 226 26.09 6.51 -7.45
CA GLY A 226 25.67 6.43 -8.86
C GLY A 226 24.85 5.18 -9.21
N THR A 227 24.60 4.25 -8.27
CA THR A 227 23.67 3.13 -8.48
C THR A 227 22.24 3.62 -8.72
N ILE A 228 21.79 4.67 -8.02
CA ILE A 228 20.43 5.20 -8.16
C ILE A 228 20.44 6.45 -9.06
N LEU A 229 19.73 6.37 -10.18
CA LEU A 229 19.45 7.46 -11.09
C LEU A 229 18.02 7.98 -10.85
N LYS A 230 17.92 9.10 -10.14
CA LYS A 230 16.66 9.81 -9.87
C LYS A 230 16.21 10.62 -11.08
N ASN A 231 14.95 11.09 -11.09
CA ASN A 231 14.37 11.85 -12.21
C ASN A 231 14.51 11.12 -13.56
N THR A 232 14.48 9.79 -13.52
CA THR A 232 14.72 8.91 -14.66
C THR A 232 13.51 8.00 -14.82
N ALA A 233 12.37 8.59 -15.22
CA ALA A 233 11.13 7.86 -15.42
C ALA A 233 11.24 6.96 -16.66
N VAL A 234 10.97 5.66 -16.50
CA VAL A 234 10.98 4.69 -17.61
C VAL A 234 9.71 4.85 -18.45
N LYS A 235 9.90 4.99 -19.76
CA LYS A 235 8.84 5.13 -20.77
C LYS A 235 8.50 3.78 -21.41
N SER A 236 9.51 3.03 -21.84
CA SER A 236 9.33 1.72 -22.47
C SER A 236 10.51 0.78 -22.20
N ILE A 237 10.21 -0.52 -22.19
CA ILE A 237 11.14 -1.63 -22.00
C ILE A 237 11.03 -2.51 -23.25
N GLN A 238 12.08 -2.47 -24.06
CA GLN A 238 12.24 -3.35 -25.21
C GLN A 238 12.96 -4.61 -24.75
N TRP A 239 12.32 -5.77 -24.87
CA TRP A 239 12.85 -7.08 -24.50
C TRP A 239 12.73 -8.06 -25.68
N ASP A 240 13.35 -9.23 -25.59
CA ASP A 240 13.68 -10.07 -26.75
C ASP A 240 14.40 -9.27 -27.87
N PHE A 241 15.15 -8.25 -27.44
CA PHE A 241 15.77 -7.29 -28.33
C PHE A 241 16.92 -7.95 -29.09
N LYS A 242 16.84 -7.92 -30.42
CA LYS A 242 17.94 -8.30 -31.31
C LYS A 242 18.45 -7.02 -31.93
N ALA A 243 19.57 -6.47 -31.42
CA ALA A 243 20.20 -5.33 -32.08
C ALA A 243 20.44 -5.70 -33.56
N SER A 244 19.95 -4.86 -34.47
CA SER A 244 20.17 -5.06 -35.90
C SER A 244 21.67 -5.02 -36.15
N SER A 245 22.24 -6.15 -36.58
CA SER A 245 23.62 -6.27 -37.02
C SER A 245 23.83 -5.52 -38.35
N GLN A 246 23.75 -4.20 -38.30
CA GLN A 246 24.26 -3.35 -39.37
C GLN A 246 25.67 -2.86 -38.99
N GLY A 247 26.65 -3.68 -39.37
CA GLY A 247 28.00 -3.25 -39.71
C GLY A 247 28.87 -2.72 -38.58
N ASN A 248 29.45 -3.63 -37.78
CA ASN A 248 30.89 -3.68 -37.53
C ASN A 248 31.23 -4.95 -36.75
N GLU A 249 32.27 -5.66 -37.18
CA GLU A 249 32.78 -6.91 -36.59
C GLU A 249 33.58 -6.67 -35.28
N ASP A 250 33.16 -5.72 -34.46
CA ASP A 250 33.63 -5.60 -33.09
C ASP A 250 32.55 -6.18 -32.17
N LYS A 251 32.97 -7.03 -31.22
CA LYS A 251 32.12 -7.79 -30.30
C LYS A 251 31.30 -6.87 -29.38
N GLU A 252 30.32 -6.14 -29.89
CA GLU A 252 29.32 -5.47 -29.06
C GLU A 252 28.48 -6.55 -28.38
N GLN A 253 28.57 -6.55 -27.06
CA GLN A 253 27.87 -7.48 -26.18
C GLN A 253 26.37 -7.20 -26.35
N ASN A 254 25.70 -8.06 -27.10
CA ASN A 254 24.32 -7.84 -27.52
C ASN A 254 23.40 -8.05 -26.31
N HIS A 255 22.97 -6.95 -25.70
CA HIS A 255 22.09 -6.93 -24.54
C HIS A 255 20.65 -7.24 -24.97
N ALA A 256 19.99 -8.13 -24.24
CA ALA A 256 18.66 -8.63 -24.60
C ALA A 256 17.52 -7.66 -24.24
N VAL A 257 17.82 -6.62 -23.44
CA VAL A 257 16.87 -5.62 -22.97
C VAL A 257 17.41 -4.22 -23.23
N GLN A 258 16.56 -3.32 -23.70
CA GLN A 258 16.81 -1.89 -23.80
C GLN A 258 15.70 -1.11 -23.09
N VAL A 259 16.07 -0.24 -22.15
CA VAL A 259 15.14 0.59 -21.38
C VAL A 259 15.24 2.04 -21.83
N ILE A 260 14.12 2.59 -22.29
CA ILE A 260 13.99 3.96 -22.79
C ILE A 260 13.25 4.79 -21.74
N CYS A 261 13.83 5.93 -21.38
CA CYS A 261 13.29 6.84 -20.37
C CYS A 261 12.52 8.00 -21.02
N GLU A 262 11.67 8.68 -20.23
CA GLU A 262 10.89 9.84 -20.69
C GLU A 262 11.77 11.04 -21.06
N ASN A 263 13.01 11.08 -20.54
CA ASN A 263 14.03 12.08 -20.86
C ASN A 263 14.94 11.67 -22.04
N ASP A 264 14.52 10.69 -22.84
CA ASP A 264 15.22 10.12 -23.99
C ASP A 264 16.56 9.41 -23.67
N GLN A 265 16.88 9.20 -22.39
CA GLN A 265 17.99 8.32 -22.01
C GLN A 265 17.66 6.87 -22.31
N ILE A 266 18.67 6.14 -22.82
CA ILE A 266 18.56 4.74 -23.21
C ILE A 266 19.60 3.94 -22.42
N PHE A 267 19.19 2.80 -21.87
CA PHE A 267 20.05 1.90 -21.11
C PHE A 267 19.92 0.47 -21.65
N ASP A 268 21.03 -0.11 -22.08
CA ASP A 268 21.10 -1.52 -22.46
C ASP A 268 21.40 -2.39 -21.24
N ALA A 269 20.73 -3.54 -21.16
CA ALA A 269 20.81 -4.46 -20.04
C ALA A 269 20.61 -5.92 -20.46
N ASP A 270 21.16 -6.84 -19.68
CA ASP A 270 20.87 -8.26 -19.82
C ASP A 270 19.53 -8.60 -19.15
N HIS A 271 19.24 -7.95 -18.01
CA HIS A 271 18.03 -8.15 -17.22
C HIS A 271 17.44 -6.83 -16.74
N VAL A 272 16.11 -6.78 -16.62
CA VAL A 272 15.40 -5.70 -15.93
C VAL A 272 14.46 -6.27 -14.86
N ILE A 273 14.55 -5.74 -13.64
CA ILE A 273 13.60 -6.01 -12.55
C ILE A 273 12.62 -4.84 -12.48
N VAL A 274 11.37 -5.08 -12.83
CA VAL A 274 10.30 -4.10 -12.82
C VAL A 274 9.64 -4.06 -11.45
N THR A 275 9.68 -2.90 -10.78
CA THR A 275 9.10 -2.70 -9.44
C THR A 275 8.07 -1.56 -9.38
N VAL A 276 7.59 -1.14 -10.55
CA VAL A 276 6.53 -0.13 -10.64
C VAL A 276 5.24 -0.62 -9.97
N SER A 277 4.41 0.31 -9.49
CA SER A 277 3.15 -0.06 -8.84
C SER A 277 2.20 -0.78 -9.80
N LEU A 278 1.28 -1.57 -9.23
CA LEU A 278 0.21 -2.18 -10.03
C LEU A 278 -0.66 -1.11 -10.72
N GLY A 279 -0.88 0.05 -10.11
CA GLY A 279 -1.56 1.19 -10.76
C GLY A 279 -0.85 1.67 -12.04
N VAL A 280 0.48 1.78 -12.01
CA VAL A 280 1.28 2.10 -13.22
C VAL A 280 1.21 0.98 -14.25
N LEU A 281 1.26 -0.29 -13.84
CA LEU A 281 1.08 -1.41 -14.77
C LEU A 281 -0.32 -1.39 -15.41
N LYS A 282 -1.38 -1.18 -14.64
CA LYS A 282 -2.76 -1.06 -15.16
C LYS A 282 -2.88 0.03 -16.22
N GLN A 283 -2.27 1.19 -15.98
CA GLN A 283 -2.34 2.30 -16.93
C GLN A 283 -1.43 2.09 -18.16
N LYS A 284 -0.20 1.59 -17.96
CA LYS A 284 0.87 1.69 -18.97
C LYS A 284 1.38 0.36 -19.50
N ALA A 285 1.03 -0.82 -18.95
CA ALA A 285 1.64 -2.09 -19.36
C ALA A 285 1.46 -2.42 -20.86
N ARG A 286 0.38 -1.96 -21.48
CA ARG A 286 0.13 -2.18 -22.92
C ARG A 286 1.09 -1.41 -23.83
N THR A 287 1.68 -0.33 -23.36
CA THR A 287 2.59 0.55 -24.11
C THR A 287 4.00 0.57 -23.55
N MET A 288 4.20 0.13 -22.31
CA MET A 288 5.47 0.13 -21.61
C MET A 288 6.36 -1.05 -22.03
N PHE A 289 5.82 -2.12 -22.61
CA PHE A 289 6.60 -3.31 -22.99
C PHE A 289 6.52 -3.59 -24.49
N GLU A 290 7.67 -3.83 -25.09
CA GLU A 290 7.81 -4.21 -26.50
C GLU A 290 8.78 -5.41 -26.63
N PRO A 291 8.34 -6.58 -27.13
CA PRO A 291 6.98 -6.92 -27.51
C PRO A 291 6.00 -6.85 -26.32
N ALA A 292 4.71 -6.85 -26.62
CA ALA A 292 3.68 -6.80 -25.57
C ALA A 292 3.82 -7.97 -24.58
N LEU A 293 3.48 -7.72 -23.32
CA LEU A 293 3.43 -8.78 -22.31
C LEU A 293 2.46 -9.91 -22.71
N PRO A 294 2.71 -11.16 -22.28
CA PRO A 294 1.77 -12.26 -22.48
C PRO A 294 0.37 -11.92 -21.96
N LYS A 295 -0.66 -12.43 -22.65
CA LYS A 295 -2.07 -12.15 -22.30
C LYS A 295 -2.39 -12.52 -20.86
N SER A 296 -1.86 -13.63 -20.35
CA SER A 296 -2.03 -14.05 -18.95
C SER A 296 -1.58 -12.96 -17.97
N LYS A 297 -0.44 -12.33 -18.22
CA LYS A 297 0.12 -11.27 -17.37
C LYS A 297 -0.68 -9.98 -17.47
N LEU A 298 -1.14 -9.60 -18.67
CA LEU A 298 -2.06 -8.47 -18.82
C LEU A 298 -3.39 -8.73 -18.11
N ASP A 299 -3.96 -9.92 -18.24
CA ASP A 299 -5.20 -10.30 -17.54
C ASP A 299 -5.02 -10.23 -16.01
N ALA A 300 -3.87 -10.67 -15.47
CA ALA A 300 -3.56 -10.58 -14.04
C ALA A 300 -3.44 -9.13 -13.56
N ILE A 301 -2.78 -8.26 -14.35
CA ILE A 301 -2.68 -6.82 -14.10
C ILE A 301 -4.08 -6.19 -14.02
N GLU A 302 -4.99 -6.56 -14.93
CA GLU A 302 -6.36 -6.02 -14.96
C GLU A 302 -7.21 -6.57 -13.80
N ARG A 303 -7.10 -7.86 -13.47
CA ARG A 303 -7.94 -8.54 -12.46
C ARG A 303 -7.60 -8.20 -11.02
N LEU A 304 -6.33 -8.02 -10.67
CA LEU A 304 -5.96 -7.63 -9.30
C LEU A 304 -6.49 -6.21 -9.01
N GLY A 305 -6.98 -5.97 -7.80
CA GLY A 305 -7.46 -4.66 -7.38
C GLY A 305 -6.29 -3.74 -7.03
N PHE A 306 -6.36 -2.46 -7.37
CA PHE A 306 -5.40 -1.47 -6.89
C PHE A 306 -6.17 -0.23 -6.47
N GLY A 307 -6.22 0.02 -5.17
CA GLY A 307 -7.09 1.05 -4.63
C GLY A 307 -6.32 2.23 -4.05
N THR A 308 -7.06 3.25 -3.64
CA THR A 308 -6.52 4.52 -3.16
C THR A 308 -6.89 4.70 -1.69
N VAL A 309 -5.90 5.09 -0.90
CA VAL A 309 -6.00 5.41 0.52
C VAL A 309 -5.15 6.64 0.76
N ASP A 310 -5.78 7.69 1.26
CA ASP A 310 -5.15 8.96 1.57
C ASP A 310 -5.32 9.35 3.04
N LYS A 311 -4.39 10.19 3.49
CA LYS A 311 -4.33 10.76 4.83
C LYS A 311 -4.52 12.26 4.79
N ILE A 312 -5.30 12.77 5.72
CA ILE A 312 -5.60 14.19 5.90
C ILE A 312 -5.08 14.61 7.28
N PHE A 313 -3.93 15.28 7.33
CA PHE A 313 -3.34 15.78 8.55
C PHE A 313 -3.76 17.23 8.80
N LEU A 314 -4.32 17.50 9.98
CA LEU A 314 -4.79 18.81 10.41
C LEU A 314 -3.97 19.27 11.62
N CYS A 315 -3.19 20.34 11.47
CA CYS A 315 -2.38 20.92 12.54
C CYS A 315 -3.09 22.14 13.14
N PHE A 316 -3.48 22.05 14.41
CA PHE A 316 -4.18 23.10 15.15
C PHE A 316 -3.21 23.96 15.96
N SER A 317 -3.66 25.16 16.33
CA SER A 317 -2.90 26.08 17.20
C SER A 317 -2.71 25.52 18.61
N GLU A 318 -3.69 24.76 19.10
CA GLU A 318 -3.68 24.13 20.41
C GLU A 318 -4.50 22.83 20.38
N ARG A 319 -4.26 21.98 21.39
CA ARG A 319 -5.05 20.77 21.60
C ARG A 319 -6.41 21.15 22.18
N PHE A 320 -7.49 20.69 21.55
CA PHE A 320 -8.87 20.92 22.01
C PHE A 320 -9.61 19.64 22.45
N TRP A 321 -9.02 18.47 22.22
CA TRP A 321 -9.56 17.17 22.62
C TRP A 321 -9.00 16.70 23.97
N PRO A 322 -9.71 15.79 24.67
CA PRO A 322 -9.27 15.27 25.97
C PRO A 322 -7.86 14.66 25.97
N GLU A 323 -7.21 14.69 27.14
CA GLU A 323 -5.91 14.05 27.35
C GLU A 323 -5.95 12.53 27.25
N ASP A 324 -7.12 11.90 27.38
CA ASP A 324 -7.34 10.47 27.21
C ASP A 324 -7.87 10.11 25.79
N CYS A 325 -8.09 11.08 24.89
CA CYS A 325 -8.65 10.90 23.53
C CYS A 325 -7.64 10.50 22.44
N ALA A 326 -7.88 9.33 21.85
CA ALA A 326 -7.02 8.68 20.88
C ALA A 326 -7.40 8.90 19.44
N GLY A 327 -8.70 8.91 19.21
CA GLY A 327 -9.31 9.25 17.96
C GLY A 327 -10.73 9.74 18.20
N ILE A 328 -11.19 10.56 17.27
CA ILE A 328 -12.55 11.10 17.22
C ILE A 328 -13.23 10.40 16.04
N GLN A 329 -14.09 9.43 16.34
CA GLN A 329 -14.70 8.54 15.36
C GLN A 329 -16.12 9.01 15.01
N LEU A 330 -16.45 9.03 13.72
CA LEU A 330 -17.65 9.62 13.14
C LEU A 330 -18.61 8.54 12.63
N VAL A 331 -19.63 8.24 13.43
CA VAL A 331 -20.68 7.27 13.12
C VAL A 331 -21.84 7.99 12.44
N TRP A 332 -21.96 7.85 11.12
CA TRP A 332 -23.07 8.43 10.36
C TRP A 332 -24.39 7.73 10.66
N ASP A 333 -25.48 8.48 10.65
CA ASP A 333 -26.83 7.92 10.65
C ASP A 333 -27.15 7.21 9.32
N GLU A 334 -26.69 7.78 8.19
CA GLU A 334 -26.91 7.25 6.84
C GLU A 334 -25.72 7.50 5.88
N GLY A 335 -25.36 6.48 5.09
CA GLY A 335 -24.47 6.55 3.92
C GLY A 335 -22.96 6.35 4.19
N PRO A 336 -22.11 6.34 3.13
CA PRO A 336 -22.44 6.13 1.72
C PRO A 336 -22.40 4.64 1.29
N GLU A 337 -22.04 3.71 2.16
CA GLU A 337 -21.73 2.31 1.80
C GLU A 337 -22.94 1.36 1.76
N ASP A 338 -24.11 1.86 1.33
CA ASP A 338 -25.22 0.96 1.03
C ASP A 338 -24.84 0.08 -0.18
N LYS A 339 -25.16 -1.22 -0.13
CA LYS A 339 -25.16 -2.13 -1.27
C LYS A 339 -25.79 -1.48 -2.52
N ALA A 340 -26.80 -0.63 -2.33
CA ALA A 340 -27.43 0.14 -3.38
C ALA A 340 -26.49 1.16 -4.06
N VAL A 341 -25.64 1.88 -3.33
CA VAL A 341 -24.68 2.87 -3.86
C VAL A 341 -23.57 2.20 -4.67
N TYR A 342 -23.17 0.98 -4.28
CA TYR A 342 -22.26 0.17 -5.09
C TYR A 342 -22.94 -0.37 -6.36
N SER A 343 -24.21 -0.77 -6.25
CA SER A 343 -24.98 -1.37 -7.35
C SER A 343 -25.47 -0.32 -8.38
N SER A 344 -25.57 0.96 -8.01
CA SER A 344 -25.90 2.05 -8.91
C SER A 344 -24.70 2.42 -9.78
N HIS A 345 -24.50 1.68 -10.86
CA HIS A 345 -23.55 2.03 -11.93
C HIS A 345 -24.08 3.11 -12.89
N GLY A 346 -25.10 3.90 -12.51
CA GLY A 346 -25.69 4.89 -13.39
C GLY A 346 -26.59 5.90 -12.69
N GLU A 347 -26.49 7.13 -13.21
CA GLU A 347 -27.33 8.33 -12.99
C GLU A 347 -27.02 9.17 -11.73
N GLU A 348 -26.28 10.26 -11.99
CA GLU A 348 -25.80 11.33 -11.11
C GLU A 348 -24.88 10.88 -9.96
N ASP A 349 -23.60 11.29 -10.03
CA ASP A 349 -22.57 11.09 -8.99
C ASP A 349 -22.89 11.92 -7.72
N THR A 350 -24.08 11.73 -7.14
CA THR A 350 -24.53 12.35 -5.89
C THR A 350 -23.62 12.00 -4.70
N TRP A 351 -22.89 10.87 -4.81
CA TRP A 351 -21.84 10.51 -3.86
C TRP A 351 -20.71 11.55 -3.80
N ALA A 352 -20.44 12.28 -4.90
CA ALA A 352 -19.39 13.30 -4.92
C ALA A 352 -19.72 14.45 -3.95
N GLU A 353 -20.98 14.84 -3.79
CA GLU A 353 -21.39 15.86 -2.81
C GLU A 353 -21.27 15.38 -1.36
N THR A 354 -21.14 14.07 -1.15
CA THR A 354 -21.08 13.41 0.16
C THR A 354 -19.79 12.62 0.37
N TRP A 355 -18.74 12.89 -0.41
CA TRP A 355 -17.45 12.19 -0.37
C TRP A 355 -16.87 12.09 1.04
N PHE A 356 -17.06 13.15 1.83
CA PHE A 356 -16.54 13.27 3.19
C PHE A 356 -17.15 12.26 4.17
N LYS A 357 -18.30 11.63 3.83
CA LYS A 357 -18.89 10.57 4.65
C LYS A 357 -18.01 9.31 4.69
N LYS A 358 -17.10 9.15 3.74
CA LYS A 358 -16.10 8.08 3.74
C LYS A 358 -15.06 8.23 4.86
N ILE A 359 -14.87 9.44 5.41
CA ILE A 359 -13.99 9.66 6.56
C ILE A 359 -14.61 9.01 7.80
N CYS A 360 -13.91 8.04 8.37
CA CYS A 360 -14.34 7.30 9.57
C CYS A 360 -14.08 8.06 10.86
N GLY A 361 -13.06 8.91 10.88
CA GLY A 361 -12.62 9.59 12.09
C GLY A 361 -11.29 10.28 11.92
N PHE A 362 -10.80 10.79 13.04
CA PHE A 362 -9.56 11.55 13.13
C PHE A 362 -8.75 11.07 14.32
N ASP A 363 -7.60 10.45 14.05
CA ASP A 363 -6.73 9.89 15.08
C ASP A 363 -5.66 10.89 15.50
N THR A 364 -5.23 10.82 16.76
CA THR A 364 -4.09 11.59 17.26
C THR A 364 -2.79 11.10 16.62
N VAL A 365 -1.91 12.05 16.31
CA VAL A 365 -0.64 11.73 15.64
C VAL A 365 0.50 11.69 16.65
N ALA A 366 1.21 10.56 16.68
CA ALA A 366 2.36 10.37 17.57
C ALA A 366 3.40 11.50 17.41
N ARG A 367 3.89 12.04 18.54
CA ARG A 367 4.84 13.17 18.61
C ARG A 367 4.31 14.52 18.10
N HIS A 368 3.01 14.62 17.78
CA HIS A 368 2.39 15.86 17.35
C HIS A 368 1.12 16.13 18.20
N PRO A 369 1.26 16.79 19.36
CA PRO A 369 0.16 16.92 20.34
C PRO A 369 -1.01 17.79 19.87
N THR A 370 -0.84 18.51 18.76
CA THR A 370 -1.86 19.38 18.16
C THR A 370 -2.22 18.96 16.73
N VAL A 371 -1.94 17.71 16.34
CA VAL A 371 -2.24 17.19 15.01
C VAL A 371 -3.19 16.00 15.09
N LEU A 372 -4.24 16.04 14.24
CA LEU A 372 -5.12 14.92 13.97
C LEU A 372 -4.92 14.41 12.53
N CYS A 373 -5.18 13.12 12.30
CA CYS A 373 -5.10 12.46 11.01
C CYS A 373 -6.42 11.77 10.67
N GLY A 374 -7.08 12.20 9.60
CA GLY A 374 -8.20 11.47 9.00
C GLY A 374 -7.74 10.56 7.87
N TRP A 375 -8.49 9.50 7.62
CA TRP A 375 -8.26 8.56 6.52
C TRP A 375 -9.45 8.57 5.57
N ILE A 376 -9.18 8.40 4.28
CA ILE A 376 -10.20 8.28 3.24
C ILE A 376 -9.73 7.33 2.15
N THR A 377 -10.66 6.57 1.56
CA THR A 377 -10.33 5.57 0.55
C THR A 377 -11.21 5.65 -0.69
N GLY A 378 -10.83 4.90 -1.73
CA GLY A 378 -11.67 4.62 -2.88
C GLY A 378 -11.88 5.81 -3.82
N LYS A 379 -13.05 5.83 -4.46
CA LYS A 379 -13.45 6.89 -5.40
C LYS A 379 -13.62 8.24 -4.71
N GLU A 380 -14.02 8.23 -3.45
CA GLU A 380 -14.15 9.42 -2.61
C GLU A 380 -12.79 10.03 -2.30
N ALA A 381 -11.76 9.20 -2.06
CA ALA A 381 -10.38 9.68 -1.98
C ALA A 381 -9.95 10.33 -3.30
N LEU A 382 -10.14 9.65 -4.44
CA LEU A 382 -9.82 10.20 -5.76
C LEU A 382 -10.54 11.54 -6.03
N HIS A 383 -11.81 11.66 -5.66
CA HIS A 383 -12.54 12.92 -5.77
C HIS A 383 -11.93 14.00 -4.86
N MET A 384 -11.69 13.67 -3.59
CA MET A 384 -11.05 14.56 -2.60
C MET A 384 -9.68 15.06 -3.08
N GLU A 385 -8.89 14.22 -3.76
CA GLU A 385 -7.59 14.62 -4.31
C GLU A 385 -7.69 15.77 -5.34
N THR A 386 -8.84 15.90 -6.03
CA THR A 386 -9.09 17.00 -7.00
C THR A 386 -9.47 18.33 -6.34
N LEU A 387 -9.84 18.31 -5.06
CA LEU A 387 -10.28 19.49 -4.33
C LEU A 387 -9.10 20.31 -3.80
N PRO A 388 -9.25 21.64 -3.65
CA PRO A 388 -8.27 22.47 -2.97
C PRO A 388 -8.10 22.05 -1.50
N ASP A 389 -6.87 22.09 -0.98
CA ASP A 389 -6.56 21.78 0.42
C ASP A 389 -7.43 22.55 1.42
N SER A 390 -7.80 23.80 1.11
CA SER A 390 -8.68 24.61 1.96
C SER A 390 -10.09 24.04 2.08
N GLU A 391 -10.64 23.48 1.00
CA GLU A 391 -11.99 22.91 1.00
C GLU A 391 -12.03 21.60 1.81
N VAL A 392 -11.02 20.75 1.65
CA VAL A 392 -10.85 19.52 2.43
C VAL A 392 -10.68 19.86 3.92
N ARG A 393 -9.83 20.84 4.24
CA ARG A 393 -9.63 21.35 5.60
C ARG A 393 -10.95 21.84 6.21
N ASP A 394 -11.67 22.72 5.52
CA ASP A 394 -12.89 23.34 6.03
C ASP A 394 -13.99 22.30 6.24
N THR A 395 -14.07 21.31 5.35
CA THR A 395 -14.96 20.15 5.50
C THR A 395 -14.62 19.34 6.75
N CYS A 396 -13.35 18.99 6.96
CA CYS A 396 -12.94 18.21 8.14
C CYS A 396 -13.19 18.97 9.46
N VAL A 397 -12.91 20.28 9.48
CA VAL A 397 -13.19 21.12 10.66
C VAL A 397 -14.70 21.21 10.93
N ARG A 398 -15.52 21.33 9.88
CA ARG A 398 -16.99 21.28 9.99
C ARG A 398 -17.46 19.96 10.60
N LEU A 399 -16.91 18.83 10.15
CA LEU A 399 -17.24 17.50 10.70
C LEU A 399 -16.88 17.40 12.18
N LEU A 400 -15.65 17.79 12.56
CA LEU A 400 -15.23 17.80 13.96
C LEU A 400 -16.18 18.65 14.82
N ARG A 401 -16.58 19.84 14.35
CA ARG A 401 -17.53 20.70 15.07
C ARG A 401 -18.93 20.09 15.17
N SER A 402 -19.49 19.55 14.09
CA SER A 402 -20.87 19.04 14.08
C SER A 402 -21.04 17.75 14.88
N PHE A 403 -20.06 16.85 14.83
CA PHE A 403 -20.11 15.57 15.54
C PHE A 403 -19.78 15.70 17.03
N THR A 404 -18.81 16.55 17.39
CA THR A 404 -18.38 16.64 18.80
C THR A 404 -19.13 17.72 19.60
N GLY A 405 -19.64 18.75 18.91
CA GLY A 405 -20.11 19.98 19.57
C GLY A 405 -19.01 20.77 20.26
N TRP A 406 -17.73 20.42 20.06
CA TRP A 406 -16.60 21.07 20.71
C TRP A 406 -16.20 22.38 20.01
N SER A 407 -15.53 23.26 20.77
CA SER A 407 -14.91 24.46 20.24
C SER A 407 -13.61 24.10 19.51
N VAL A 408 -13.71 23.75 18.22
CA VAL A 408 -12.56 23.38 17.37
C VAL A 408 -11.82 24.65 16.90
N PRO A 409 -10.54 24.85 17.26
CA PRO A 409 -9.70 25.95 16.80
C PRO A 409 -9.47 25.92 15.29
N ASP A 410 -8.92 27.01 14.76
CA ASP A 410 -8.53 27.06 13.35
C ASP A 410 -7.32 26.18 13.06
N VAL A 411 -7.31 25.58 11.87
CA VAL A 411 -6.20 24.78 11.37
C VAL A 411 -5.12 25.70 10.83
N THR A 412 -3.92 25.61 11.41
CA THR A 412 -2.75 26.41 11.04
C THR A 412 -2.05 25.88 9.78
N LYS A 413 -2.01 24.55 9.63
CA LYS A 413 -1.40 23.86 8.48
C LYS A 413 -2.18 22.59 8.18
N VAL A 414 -2.22 22.23 6.90
CA VAL A 414 -2.81 20.98 6.41
C VAL A 414 -1.79 20.24 5.55
N LEU A 415 -1.77 18.92 5.63
CA LEU A 415 -1.03 18.06 4.71
C LEU A 415 -1.96 16.93 4.27
N ILE A 416 -2.14 16.76 2.97
CA ILE A 416 -3.02 15.75 2.38
C ILE A 416 -2.20 14.90 1.40
N SER A 417 -2.23 13.58 1.54
CA SER A 417 -1.68 12.70 0.51
C SER A 417 -2.61 12.64 -0.69
N ARG A 418 -2.03 12.37 -1.88
CA ARG A 418 -2.77 12.25 -3.15
C ARG A 418 -2.17 11.11 -3.96
N TRP A 419 -2.32 9.90 -3.46
CA TRP A 419 -1.64 8.74 -4.04
C TRP A 419 -2.25 8.31 -5.38
N GLY A 420 -3.53 8.53 -5.60
CA GLY A 420 -4.25 8.21 -6.84
C GLY A 420 -3.85 9.08 -8.03
N HIS A 421 -3.60 10.37 -7.82
CA HIS A 421 -3.14 11.31 -8.86
C HIS A 421 -1.61 11.40 -8.96
N ASP A 422 -0.86 10.66 -8.14
CA ASP A 422 0.58 10.57 -8.29
C ASP A 422 0.93 9.77 -9.57
N PRO A 423 1.52 10.40 -10.61
CA PRO A 423 1.67 9.78 -11.93
C PRO A 423 2.67 8.61 -11.95
N HIS A 424 3.43 8.43 -10.86
CA HIS A 424 4.41 7.37 -10.71
C HIS A 424 3.96 6.28 -9.73
N VAL A 425 2.73 6.38 -9.19
CA VAL A 425 2.15 5.38 -8.28
C VAL A 425 0.72 5.01 -8.65
N LEU A 426 -0.15 5.97 -8.94
CA LEU A 426 -1.53 5.79 -9.40
C LEU A 426 -2.39 4.92 -8.46
N GLY A 427 -2.33 5.24 -7.16
CA GLY A 427 -3.05 4.56 -6.09
C GLY A 427 -2.15 4.25 -4.90
N SER A 428 -2.65 3.45 -3.97
CA SER A 428 -1.99 3.12 -2.70
C SER A 428 -1.48 1.69 -2.69
N TYR A 429 -2.35 0.68 -2.73
CA TYR A 429 -1.90 -0.72 -2.67
C TYR A 429 -2.92 -1.72 -3.22
N THR A 430 -2.44 -2.95 -3.40
CA THR A 430 -3.18 -4.06 -4.01
C THR A 430 -4.19 -4.66 -3.03
N PHE A 431 -5.36 -5.03 -3.56
CA PHE A 431 -6.36 -5.85 -2.86
C PHE A 431 -6.87 -6.96 -3.78
N VAL A 432 -7.54 -7.96 -3.23
CA VAL A 432 -8.08 -9.07 -4.02
C VAL A 432 -9.58 -8.90 -4.27
N PRO A 433 -10.00 -8.62 -5.51
CA PRO A 433 -11.40 -8.38 -5.78
C PRO A 433 -12.27 -9.65 -5.65
N HIS A 434 -13.56 -9.46 -5.43
CA HIS A 434 -14.56 -10.51 -5.42
C HIS A 434 -14.52 -11.30 -6.74
N LEU A 435 -14.56 -12.64 -6.65
CA LEU A 435 -14.49 -13.61 -7.75
C LEU A 435 -13.12 -13.68 -8.46
N VAL A 436 -12.11 -12.97 -7.98
CA VAL A 436 -10.72 -13.11 -8.45
C VAL A 436 -10.01 -14.18 -7.63
N ASN A 437 -9.17 -15.00 -8.27
CA ASN A 437 -8.26 -15.90 -7.57
C ASN A 437 -6.94 -15.17 -7.31
N GLY A 438 -6.82 -14.53 -6.15
CA GLY A 438 -5.67 -13.68 -5.82
C GLY A 438 -4.35 -14.42 -5.91
N VAL A 439 -4.27 -15.64 -5.37
CA VAL A 439 -3.05 -16.47 -5.40
C VAL A 439 -2.55 -16.63 -6.84
N LYS A 440 -3.44 -17.09 -7.73
CA LYS A 440 -3.10 -17.31 -9.13
C LYS A 440 -2.66 -16.02 -9.82
N GLU A 441 -3.39 -14.92 -9.63
CA GLU A 441 -3.07 -13.67 -10.33
C GLU A 441 -1.77 -13.03 -9.80
N HIS A 442 -1.47 -13.13 -8.49
CA HIS A 442 -0.19 -12.71 -7.91
C HIS A 442 0.99 -13.55 -8.46
N GLU A 443 0.83 -14.87 -8.56
CA GLU A 443 1.84 -15.77 -9.14
C GLU A 443 2.12 -15.45 -10.62
N ILE A 444 1.06 -15.26 -11.41
CA ILE A 444 1.18 -14.88 -12.83
C ILE A 444 1.87 -13.51 -12.96
N LEU A 445 1.55 -12.55 -12.09
CA LEU A 445 2.20 -11.24 -12.11
C LEU A 445 3.69 -11.34 -11.77
N ALA A 446 4.05 -12.17 -10.79
CA ALA A 446 5.43 -12.41 -10.36
C ALA A 446 6.28 -13.20 -11.38
N GLU A 447 5.66 -13.97 -12.27
CA GLU A 447 6.40 -14.86 -13.19
C GLU A 447 7.38 -14.07 -14.09
N PRO A 448 8.68 -14.41 -14.13
CA PRO A 448 9.64 -13.73 -14.99
C PRO A 448 9.44 -14.09 -16.46
N LEU A 449 9.94 -13.24 -17.36
CA LEU A 449 9.89 -13.39 -18.80
C LEU A 449 11.29 -13.50 -19.41
N PRO A 450 11.48 -14.31 -20.46
CA PRO A 450 10.51 -15.27 -21.02
C PRO A 450 10.12 -16.36 -20.01
N SER A 451 8.86 -16.82 -20.04
CA SER A 451 8.40 -17.88 -19.13
C SER A 451 9.10 -19.20 -19.43
N CYS A 452 9.54 -19.92 -18.38
CA CYS A 452 10.09 -21.27 -18.51
C CYS A 452 9.13 -22.27 -19.17
N ARG A 453 7.82 -21.97 -19.23
CA ARG A 453 6.77 -22.85 -19.78
C ARG A 453 6.57 -22.68 -21.29
N GLU A 454 7.06 -21.59 -21.87
CA GLU A 454 6.71 -21.20 -23.24
C GLU A 454 7.86 -21.34 -24.26
N VAL A 455 9.07 -21.73 -23.86
CA VAL A 455 10.22 -21.75 -24.79
C VAL A 455 10.77 -23.16 -25.02
N SER A 456 10.77 -23.55 -26.30
CA SER A 456 11.51 -24.70 -26.85
C SER A 456 13.01 -24.41 -27.05
N GLU A 457 13.46 -23.21 -26.72
CA GLU A 457 14.83 -22.69 -26.88
C GLU A 457 15.28 -22.04 -25.56
N ASN A 458 16.51 -22.30 -25.11
CA ASN A 458 17.11 -21.72 -23.90
C ASN A 458 17.33 -20.19 -24.03
N LYS A 459 16.26 -19.37 -24.02
CA LYS A 459 16.40 -17.92 -23.86
C LYS A 459 16.71 -17.59 -22.39
N PRO A 460 17.70 -16.72 -22.11
CA PRO A 460 17.94 -16.27 -20.73
C PRO A 460 16.75 -15.46 -20.22
N LEU A 461 16.64 -15.34 -18.89
CA LEU A 461 15.69 -14.41 -18.27
C LEU A 461 15.98 -12.97 -18.76
N GLN A 462 14.95 -12.13 -18.83
CA GLN A 462 15.07 -10.77 -19.35
C GLN A 462 14.26 -9.77 -18.52
N VAL A 463 13.00 -10.07 -18.21
CA VAL A 463 12.10 -9.16 -17.47
C VAL A 463 11.57 -9.87 -16.23
N LEU A 464 11.89 -9.36 -15.06
CA LEU A 464 11.46 -9.88 -13.76
C LEU A 464 10.52 -8.88 -13.09
N PHE A 465 9.67 -9.35 -12.18
CA PHE A 465 8.65 -8.52 -11.54
C PHE A 465 8.72 -8.64 -10.02
N ALA A 466 8.98 -7.53 -9.35
CA ALA A 466 8.94 -7.43 -7.89
C ALA A 466 8.00 -6.30 -7.45
N GLY A 467 7.76 -6.20 -6.15
CA GLY A 467 6.80 -5.26 -5.57
C GLY A 467 5.70 -5.99 -4.80
N GLU A 468 4.99 -5.27 -3.93
CA GLU A 468 3.97 -5.87 -3.06
C GLU A 468 2.90 -6.65 -3.84
N ALA A 469 2.50 -6.17 -5.03
CA ALA A 469 1.51 -6.83 -5.88
C ALA A 469 1.97 -8.20 -6.41
N THR A 470 3.26 -8.55 -6.27
CA THR A 470 3.83 -9.82 -6.74
C THR A 470 3.98 -10.84 -5.62
N HIS A 471 3.54 -10.53 -4.39
CA HIS A 471 3.69 -11.40 -3.23
C HIS A 471 2.35 -11.98 -2.78
N VAL A 472 2.17 -13.30 -2.92
CA VAL A 472 0.91 -14.00 -2.62
C VAL A 472 0.43 -13.76 -1.18
N ASN A 473 1.32 -13.88 -0.20
CA ASN A 473 0.93 -13.85 1.21
C ASN A 473 1.07 -12.49 1.91
N PHE A 474 1.78 -11.54 1.30
CA PHE A 474 2.16 -10.26 1.92
C PHE A 474 1.98 -9.09 0.95
N TYR A 475 1.05 -9.21 0.00
CA TYR A 475 0.61 -8.07 -0.82
C TYR A 475 0.19 -6.91 0.10
N THR A 476 0.05 -5.71 -0.45
CA THR A 476 -0.14 -4.43 0.25
C THR A 476 1.03 -3.94 1.14
N THR A 477 1.89 -4.82 1.65
CA THR A 477 2.84 -4.44 2.72
C THR A 477 4.24 -4.04 2.26
N THR A 478 4.95 -3.27 3.11
CA THR A 478 6.37 -2.95 2.89
C THR A 478 7.27 -4.19 2.96
N HIS A 479 6.96 -5.17 3.81
CA HIS A 479 7.76 -6.38 3.94
C HIS A 479 7.53 -7.34 2.77
N GLY A 480 6.32 -7.44 2.22
CA GLY A 480 6.08 -8.15 0.96
C GLY A 480 6.80 -7.52 -0.23
N ALA A 481 6.85 -6.18 -0.29
CA ALA A 481 7.70 -5.48 -1.26
C ALA A 481 9.19 -5.83 -1.07
N TYR A 482 9.71 -5.77 0.15
CA TYR A 482 11.09 -6.14 0.44
C TYR A 482 11.41 -7.59 0.04
N LEU A 483 10.56 -8.55 0.45
CA LEU A 483 10.73 -9.98 0.19
C LEU A 483 10.66 -10.31 -1.32
N SER A 484 9.75 -9.69 -2.06
CA SER A 484 9.69 -9.86 -3.53
C SER A 484 10.95 -9.33 -4.23
N GLY A 485 11.56 -8.25 -3.72
CA GLY A 485 12.86 -7.77 -4.19
C GLY A 485 13.98 -8.78 -3.98
N LEU A 486 14.04 -9.40 -2.80
CA LEU A 486 15.00 -10.49 -2.52
C LEU A 486 14.77 -11.67 -3.46
N ARG A 487 13.51 -12.08 -3.65
CA ARG A 487 13.12 -13.20 -4.51
C ARG A 487 13.64 -13.03 -5.94
N GLU A 488 13.40 -11.88 -6.57
CA GLU A 488 13.85 -11.65 -7.96
C GLU A 488 15.38 -11.57 -8.06
N ALA A 489 16.06 -11.01 -7.05
CA ALA A 489 17.52 -11.02 -7.00
C ALA A 489 18.08 -12.45 -6.88
N GLU A 490 17.49 -13.29 -6.03
CA GLU A 490 17.88 -14.69 -5.86
C GLU A 490 17.67 -15.51 -7.14
N ILE A 491 16.59 -15.26 -7.89
CA ILE A 491 16.36 -15.89 -9.20
C ILE A 491 17.53 -15.59 -10.14
N LEU A 492 17.97 -14.33 -10.24
CA LEU A 492 19.12 -13.96 -11.07
C LEU A 492 20.44 -14.51 -10.54
N ILE A 493 20.67 -14.48 -9.23
CA ILE A 493 21.88 -15.08 -8.63
C ILE A 493 21.97 -16.56 -9.00
N ASN A 494 20.86 -17.30 -8.90
CA ASN A 494 20.80 -18.70 -9.28
C ASN A 494 21.00 -18.89 -10.79
N HIS A 495 20.45 -18.00 -11.62
CA HIS A 495 20.63 -18.03 -13.07
C HIS A 495 22.11 -17.97 -13.50
N TYR A 496 22.96 -17.27 -12.74
CA TYR A 496 24.41 -17.16 -13.02
C TYR A 496 25.30 -18.08 -12.17
N SER A 497 24.71 -18.91 -11.29
CA SER A 497 25.46 -19.84 -10.44
C SER A 497 25.69 -21.21 -11.11
N TYR A 498 25.06 -21.44 -12.26
CA TYR A 498 25.18 -22.63 -13.11
C TYR A 498 25.68 -22.23 -14.50
#